data_AF-A0AAV0MRX6-F1
#
_entry.id   AF-A0AAV0MRX6-F1
#
_cell.length_a   1.000
_cell.length_b   1.000
_cell.length_c   1.000
_cell.angle_alpha   90.00
_cell.angle_beta   90.00
_cell.angle_gamma   90.00
#
_symmetry.space_group_name_H-M   'P 1'
#
loop_
_entity.id
_entity.type
_entity.pdbx_description
1 polymer ?
#
loop_
_entity_poly.entity_id
_entity_poly.type
_entity_poly.pdbx_seq_one_letter_code
_entity_poly.pdbx_strand_id
1 'polypeptide(L)'
;MKGDWRRVIHTYRTQPSAYAAQITKPLDTALHIAVSDGQERYVEQLVEIMYGKSGAGAALRVRNDHGNTPLHIAAALGNARMCVSIAGRDKALVGVRNDESETPLFLAAVHGMKEAFLRMHQICGAEDCRRHYRGKDGETILHVAIAGEYFELAYQIIVLYKELVNAVNTQGKTPLHLLASKPGAFRSGSHVGGYHQLIYYCKFPALSCLFFIVLHRLANGLIHGSMDWIGGFMDQMN
;
A
#
# COMPACT_ATOMS: atom_id res chain seq x y z
N MET A 1 13.24 -2.50 -25.39
CA MET A 1 12.24 -3.02 -26.34
C MET A 1 11.20 -1.96 -26.58
N LYS A 2 11.14 -1.33 -27.77
CA LYS A 2 10.04 -0.40 -28.08
C LYS A 2 8.80 -1.21 -28.44
N GLY A 3 7.93 -1.46 -27.46
CA GLY A 3 6.48 -1.71 -27.65
C GLY A 3 6.00 -2.89 -28.51
N ASP A 4 6.87 -3.75 -29.07
CA ASP A 4 6.42 -4.90 -29.87
C ASP A 4 5.97 -6.09 -29.00
N TRP A 5 4.86 -5.87 -28.28
CA TRP A 5 4.26 -6.87 -27.40
C TRP A 5 3.74 -8.11 -28.15
N ARG A 6 3.46 -7.99 -29.45
CA ARG A 6 3.05 -9.14 -30.28
C ARG A 6 4.17 -10.15 -30.40
N ARG A 7 5.39 -9.68 -30.66
CA ARG A 7 6.58 -10.53 -30.70
C ARG A 7 6.87 -11.14 -29.33
N VAL A 8 6.73 -10.38 -28.24
CA VAL A 8 6.89 -10.90 -26.86
C VAL A 8 5.92 -12.04 -26.59
N ILE A 9 4.63 -11.86 -26.91
CA ILE A 9 3.61 -12.89 -26.75
C ILE A 9 3.95 -14.14 -27.58
N HIS A 10 4.41 -13.96 -28.82
CA HIS A 10 4.83 -15.07 -29.66
C HIS A 10 6.01 -15.84 -29.05
N THR A 11 7.02 -15.14 -28.53
CA THR A 11 8.15 -15.75 -27.81
C THR A 11 7.68 -16.50 -26.56
N TYR A 12 6.77 -15.93 -25.78
CA TYR A 12 6.23 -16.61 -24.60
C TYR A 12 5.46 -17.89 -24.95
N ARG A 13 4.72 -17.90 -26.06
CA ARG A 13 4.02 -19.10 -26.53
C ARG A 13 4.98 -20.20 -26.99
N THR A 14 6.12 -19.84 -27.57
CA THR A 14 7.07 -20.80 -28.16
C THR A 14 8.17 -21.24 -27.19
N GLN A 15 8.61 -20.37 -26.28
CA GLN A 15 9.78 -20.58 -25.43
C GLN A 15 9.46 -20.29 -23.95
N PRO A 16 9.16 -21.32 -23.13
CA PRO A 16 8.90 -21.14 -21.70
C PRO A 16 10.08 -20.58 -20.89
N SER A 17 11.32 -20.78 -21.36
CA SER A 17 12.52 -20.20 -20.73
C SER A 17 12.53 -18.67 -20.76
N ALA A 18 11.80 -18.06 -21.70
CA ALA A 18 11.72 -16.60 -21.84
C ALA A 18 10.97 -15.93 -20.67
N TYR A 19 10.17 -16.67 -19.89
CA TYR A 19 9.35 -16.11 -18.83
C TYR A 19 10.15 -15.46 -17.70
N ALA A 20 11.32 -16.05 -17.40
CA ALA A 20 12.23 -15.60 -16.34
C ALA A 20 13.44 -14.84 -16.90
N ALA A 21 13.48 -14.56 -18.21
CA ALA A 21 14.57 -13.84 -18.82
C ALA A 21 14.58 -12.39 -18.32
N GLN A 22 15.69 -11.98 -17.71
CA GLN A 22 15.97 -10.62 -17.29
C GLN A 22 16.57 -9.87 -18.48
N ILE A 23 15.84 -8.89 -19.00
CA ILE A 23 16.10 -8.28 -20.32
C ILE A 23 16.58 -6.83 -20.22
N THR A 24 16.60 -6.26 -19.03
CA THR A 24 17.08 -4.90 -18.76
C THR A 24 18.23 -4.92 -17.76
N LYS A 25 18.92 -3.77 -17.64
CA LYS A 25 19.96 -3.57 -16.61
C LYS A 25 19.45 -3.76 -15.18
N PRO A 26 18.28 -3.22 -14.76
CA PRO A 26 17.69 -3.50 -13.44
C PRO A 26 17.15 -4.93 -13.28
N LEU A 27 17.55 -5.87 -14.15
CA LEU A 27 17.08 -7.25 -14.20
C LEU A 27 15.55 -7.40 -14.30
N ASP A 28 14.87 -6.45 -14.97
CA ASP A 28 13.43 -6.58 -15.21
C ASP A 28 13.16 -7.68 -16.25
N THR A 29 12.12 -8.47 -16.00
CA THR A 29 11.53 -9.36 -17.01
C THR A 29 10.57 -8.60 -17.92
N ALA A 30 10.13 -9.19 -19.03
CA ALA A 30 9.14 -8.55 -19.89
C ALA A 30 7.82 -8.26 -19.15
N LEU A 31 7.49 -9.03 -18.10
CA LEU A 31 6.31 -8.77 -17.27
C LEU A 31 6.49 -7.54 -16.38
N HIS A 32 7.69 -7.30 -15.83
CA HIS A 32 7.98 -6.07 -15.07
C HIS A 32 7.81 -4.83 -15.96
N ILE A 33 8.34 -4.87 -17.19
CA ILE A 33 8.20 -3.75 -18.14
C ILE A 33 6.71 -3.54 -18.50
N ALA A 34 5.96 -4.61 -18.75
CA ALA A 34 4.53 -4.51 -19.09
C ALA A 34 3.73 -3.84 -17.97
N VAL A 35 4.04 -4.18 -16.71
CA VAL A 35 3.43 -3.56 -15.54
C VAL A 35 3.88 -2.11 -15.40
N SER A 36 5.18 -1.83 -15.52
CA SER A 36 5.72 -0.47 -15.42
C SER A 36 5.12 0.47 -16.47
N ASP A 37 4.86 -0.03 -17.68
CA ASP A 37 4.25 0.72 -18.78
C ASP A 37 2.71 0.78 -18.71
N GLY A 38 2.08 0.21 -17.66
CA GLY A 38 0.63 0.21 -17.47
C GLY A 38 -0.15 -0.61 -18.50
N GLN A 39 0.48 -1.61 -19.12
CA GLN A 39 -0.06 -2.38 -20.23
C GLN A 39 -0.99 -3.52 -19.77
N GLU A 40 -2.11 -3.18 -19.13
CA GLU A 40 -3.06 -4.12 -18.51
C GLU A 40 -3.39 -5.34 -19.40
N ARG A 41 -3.80 -5.09 -20.64
CA ARG A 41 -4.17 -6.12 -21.61
C ARG A 41 -3.03 -7.09 -21.93
N TYR A 42 -1.79 -6.60 -21.95
CA TYR A 42 -0.62 -7.45 -22.22
C TYR A 42 -0.20 -8.20 -20.96
N VAL A 43 -0.28 -7.57 -19.78
CA VAL A 43 -0.07 -8.25 -18.49
C VAL A 43 -1.01 -9.45 -18.34
N GLU A 44 -2.30 -9.27 -18.59
CA GLU A 44 -3.28 -10.36 -18.54
C GLU A 44 -2.92 -11.53 -19.47
N GLN A 45 -2.58 -11.23 -20.72
CA GLN A 45 -2.19 -12.26 -21.69
C GLN A 45 -0.89 -12.97 -21.30
N LEU A 46 0.13 -12.24 -20.83
CA LEU A 46 1.40 -12.82 -20.41
C LEU A 46 1.21 -13.74 -19.19
N VAL A 47 0.42 -13.30 -18.21
CA VAL A 47 0.09 -14.08 -17.02
C VAL A 47 -0.70 -15.34 -17.39
N GLU A 48 -1.67 -15.24 -18.30
CA GLU A 48 -2.42 -16.41 -18.80
C GLU A 48 -1.51 -17.44 -19.48
N ILE A 49 -0.61 -16.98 -20.36
CA ILE A 49 0.32 -17.86 -21.09
C ILE A 49 1.32 -18.53 -20.14
N MET A 50 1.79 -17.79 -19.13
CA MET A 50 2.64 -18.35 -18.08
C MET A 50 1.84 -19.44 -17.36
N TYR A 51 0.73 -19.11 -16.71
CA TYR A 51 0.00 -20.04 -15.86
C TYR A 51 -0.52 -21.28 -16.61
N GLY A 52 -0.93 -21.14 -17.86
CA GLY A 52 -1.42 -22.25 -18.70
C GLY A 52 -0.37 -23.33 -19.00
N LYS A 53 0.92 -23.09 -18.76
CA LYS A 53 1.98 -24.10 -18.86
C LYS A 53 2.44 -24.51 -17.46
N SER A 54 2.12 -25.73 -17.04
CA SER A 54 2.51 -26.33 -15.75
C SER A 54 3.97 -26.03 -15.41
N GLY A 55 4.21 -25.29 -14.32
CA GLY A 55 5.55 -24.91 -13.84
C GLY A 55 5.92 -23.43 -13.95
N ALA A 56 5.14 -22.60 -14.67
CA ALA A 56 5.48 -21.19 -14.86
C ALA A 56 5.05 -20.24 -13.71
N GLY A 57 4.41 -20.74 -12.66
CA GLY A 57 4.10 -19.92 -11.47
C GLY A 57 5.37 -19.32 -10.84
N ALA A 58 6.51 -20.01 -10.98
CA ALA A 58 7.82 -19.50 -10.58
C ALA A 58 8.23 -18.23 -11.34
N ALA A 59 7.78 -18.03 -12.58
CA ALA A 59 8.13 -16.85 -13.36
C ALA A 59 7.49 -15.56 -12.83
N LEU A 60 6.31 -15.65 -12.19
CA LEU A 60 5.67 -14.50 -11.53
C LEU A 60 6.42 -14.05 -10.27
N ARG A 61 7.27 -14.93 -9.72
CA ARG A 61 8.09 -14.69 -8.53
C ARG A 61 9.47 -14.15 -8.83
N VAL A 62 9.83 -14.00 -10.11
CA VAL A 62 11.14 -13.45 -10.50
C VAL A 62 11.25 -12.04 -9.94
N ARG A 63 12.39 -11.76 -9.31
CA ARG A 63 12.71 -10.49 -8.70
C ARG A 63 13.66 -9.72 -9.61
N ASN A 64 13.45 -8.42 -9.72
CA ASN A 64 14.40 -7.50 -10.34
C ASN A 64 15.52 -7.12 -9.34
N ASP A 65 16.40 -6.19 -9.72
CA ASP A 65 17.57 -5.77 -8.91
C ASP A 65 17.24 -5.15 -7.55
N HIS A 66 16.00 -4.71 -7.33
CA HIS A 66 15.54 -4.18 -6.05
C HIS A 66 14.80 -5.25 -5.23
N GLY A 67 14.82 -6.49 -5.70
CA GLY A 67 14.04 -7.56 -5.13
C GLY A 67 12.54 -7.49 -5.45
N ASN A 68 12.10 -6.54 -6.28
CA ASN A 68 10.70 -6.35 -6.60
C ASN A 68 10.23 -7.43 -7.59
N THR A 69 9.07 -8.00 -7.33
CA THR A 69 8.31 -8.80 -8.31
C THR A 69 7.41 -7.89 -9.15
N PRO A 70 6.82 -8.36 -10.27
CA PRO A 70 5.88 -7.55 -11.03
C PRO A 70 4.67 -7.09 -10.20
N LEU A 71 4.28 -7.84 -9.17
CA LEU A 71 3.20 -7.44 -8.26
C LEU A 71 3.59 -6.25 -7.37
N HIS A 72 4.86 -6.13 -6.95
CA HIS A 72 5.33 -4.95 -6.21
C HIS A 72 5.15 -3.68 -7.04
N ILE A 73 5.55 -3.72 -8.31
CA ILE A 73 5.41 -2.58 -9.24
C ILE A 73 3.92 -2.26 -9.47
N ALA A 74 3.08 -3.29 -9.70
CA ALA A 74 1.64 -3.07 -9.92
C ALA A 74 0.96 -2.42 -8.70
N ALA A 75 1.36 -2.83 -7.50
CA ALA A 75 0.85 -2.29 -6.24
C ALA A 75 1.29 -0.83 -6.02
N ALA A 76 2.56 -0.53 -6.26
CA ALA A 76 3.10 0.83 -6.15
C ALA A 76 2.48 1.80 -7.16
N LEU A 77 2.14 1.32 -8.37
CA LEU A 77 1.42 2.09 -9.39
C LEU A 77 -0.10 2.21 -9.12
N GLY A 78 -0.63 1.43 -8.18
CA GLY A 78 -2.05 1.41 -7.84
C GLY A 78 -2.95 0.80 -8.91
N ASN A 79 -2.40 0.03 -9.85
CA ASN A 79 -3.20 -0.62 -10.86
C ASN A 79 -3.85 -1.89 -10.30
N ALA A 80 -5.08 -1.72 -9.80
CA ALA A 80 -5.85 -2.78 -9.18
C ALA A 80 -6.12 -3.96 -10.13
N ARG A 81 -6.31 -3.71 -11.43
CA ARG A 81 -6.55 -4.77 -12.43
C ARG A 81 -5.31 -5.65 -12.60
N MET A 82 -4.14 -5.05 -12.75
CA MET A 82 -2.88 -5.80 -12.82
C MET A 82 -2.61 -6.58 -11.53
N CYS A 83 -2.91 -5.98 -10.37
CA CYS A 83 -2.80 -6.67 -9.09
C CYS A 83 -3.70 -7.91 -9.04
N VAL A 84 -4.96 -7.79 -9.48
CA VAL A 84 -5.91 -8.92 -9.55
C VAL A 84 -5.44 -9.99 -10.53
N SER A 85 -5.00 -9.59 -11.72
CA SER A 85 -4.54 -10.54 -12.75
C SER A 85 -3.33 -11.35 -12.29
N ILE A 86 -2.38 -10.72 -11.60
CA ILE A 86 -1.17 -11.39 -11.10
C ILE A 86 -1.46 -12.19 -9.83
N ALA A 87 -1.98 -11.54 -8.78
CA ALA A 87 -2.22 -12.18 -7.48
C ALA A 87 -3.35 -13.22 -7.52
N GLY A 88 -4.28 -13.10 -8.46
CA GLY A 88 -5.35 -14.09 -8.67
C GLY A 88 -4.83 -15.45 -9.16
N ARG A 89 -3.62 -15.50 -9.74
CA ARG A 89 -2.97 -16.76 -10.14
C ARG A 89 -2.10 -17.37 -9.06
N ASP A 90 -1.41 -16.53 -8.29
CA ASP A 90 -0.62 -16.97 -7.14
C ASP A 90 -0.76 -15.97 -5.99
N LYS A 91 -1.63 -16.32 -5.04
CA LYS A 91 -1.94 -15.48 -3.87
C LYS A 91 -0.73 -15.24 -2.99
N ALA A 92 0.20 -16.20 -2.94
CA ALA A 92 1.40 -16.10 -2.13
C ALA A 92 2.41 -15.09 -2.69
N LEU A 93 2.15 -14.46 -3.85
CA LEU A 93 2.89 -13.28 -4.33
C LEU A 93 2.67 -12.05 -3.44
N VAL A 94 1.49 -11.91 -2.82
CA VAL A 94 1.16 -10.77 -1.94
C VAL A 94 2.08 -10.73 -0.71
N GLY A 95 2.66 -11.87 -0.35
CA GLY A 95 3.58 -12.00 0.78
C GLY A 95 5.06 -11.99 0.44
N VAL A 96 5.44 -11.91 -0.84
CA VAL A 96 6.86 -11.85 -1.23
C VAL A 96 7.44 -10.53 -0.75
N ARG A 97 8.65 -10.57 -0.18
CA ARG A 97 9.36 -9.39 0.30
C ARG A 97 10.47 -8.98 -0.66
N ASN A 98 10.53 -7.70 -1.01
CA ASN A 98 11.65 -7.12 -1.76
C ASN A 98 12.91 -6.96 -0.89
N ASP A 99 13.95 -6.29 -1.39
CA ASP A 99 15.23 -6.13 -0.67
C ASP A 99 15.12 -5.17 0.53
N GLU A 100 14.09 -4.33 0.53
CA GLU A 100 13.70 -3.48 1.66
C GLU A 100 12.77 -4.20 2.64
N SER A 101 12.57 -5.51 2.48
CA SER A 101 11.64 -6.31 3.29
C SER A 101 10.20 -5.80 3.18
N GLU A 102 9.82 -5.16 2.08
CA GLU A 102 8.46 -4.68 1.85
C GLU A 102 7.69 -5.69 1.00
N THR A 103 6.40 -5.84 1.28
CA THR A 103 5.50 -6.66 0.45
C THR A 103 4.77 -5.77 -0.58
N PRO A 104 4.19 -6.34 -1.65
CA PRO A 104 3.32 -5.56 -2.55
C PRO A 104 2.17 -4.88 -1.81
N LEU A 105 1.56 -5.57 -0.82
CA LEU A 105 0.50 -4.98 0.00
C LEU A 105 1.01 -3.77 0.81
N PHE A 106 2.23 -3.86 1.33
CA PHE A 106 2.88 -2.75 2.03
C PHE A 106 3.13 -1.56 1.10
N LEU A 107 3.67 -1.80 -0.10
CA LEU A 107 3.91 -0.75 -1.10
C LEU A 107 2.61 -0.02 -1.52
N ALA A 108 1.50 -0.74 -1.66
CA ALA A 108 0.22 -0.09 -1.92
C ALA A 108 -0.18 0.88 -0.79
N ALA A 109 0.14 0.58 0.46
CA ALA A 109 -0.09 1.48 1.59
C ALA A 109 0.88 2.68 1.60
N VAL A 110 2.16 2.44 1.33
CA VAL A 110 3.19 3.49 1.20
C VAL A 110 2.82 4.54 0.14
N HIS A 111 2.20 4.11 -0.96
CA HIS A 111 1.80 4.98 -2.06
C HIS A 111 0.32 5.42 -2.02
N GLY A 112 -0.45 5.05 -0.98
CA GLY A 112 -1.84 5.47 -0.85
C GLY A 112 -2.81 4.82 -1.85
N MET A 113 -2.41 3.70 -2.44
CA MET A 113 -3.13 3.02 -3.53
C MET A 113 -4.28 2.17 -3.01
N LYS A 114 -5.35 2.84 -2.56
CA LYS A 114 -6.51 2.23 -1.88
C LYS A 114 -7.12 1.05 -2.64
N GLU A 115 -7.43 1.22 -3.92
CA GLU A 115 -8.09 0.16 -4.69
C GLU A 115 -7.20 -1.07 -4.88
N ALA A 116 -5.92 -0.87 -5.18
CA ALA A 116 -4.96 -1.97 -5.29
C ALA A 116 -4.80 -2.70 -3.95
N PHE A 117 -4.72 -1.95 -2.85
CA PHE A 117 -4.66 -2.50 -1.50
C PHE A 117 -5.88 -3.38 -1.18
N LEU A 118 -7.10 -2.86 -1.38
CA LEU A 118 -8.35 -3.58 -1.09
C LEU A 118 -8.50 -4.83 -1.97
N ARG A 119 -8.13 -4.76 -3.25
CA ARG A 119 -8.17 -5.93 -4.14
C ARG A 119 -7.19 -7.01 -3.72
N MET A 120 -5.95 -6.65 -3.38
CA MET A 120 -4.97 -7.63 -2.90
C MET A 120 -5.40 -8.25 -1.56
N HIS A 121 -5.96 -7.45 -0.65
CA HIS A 121 -6.53 -7.96 0.60
C HIS A 121 -7.64 -9.01 0.34
N GLN A 122 -8.58 -8.72 -0.58
CA GLN A 122 -9.64 -9.66 -0.96
C GLN A 122 -9.09 -10.99 -1.50
N ILE A 123 -8.00 -10.96 -2.25
CA ILE A 123 -7.37 -12.15 -2.85
C ILE A 123 -6.67 -13.01 -1.80
N CYS A 124 -5.89 -12.36 -0.93
CA CYS A 124 -5.10 -12.94 0.14
C CYS A 124 -5.96 -13.53 1.27
N GLY A 125 -7.09 -12.88 1.60
CA GLY A 125 -7.86 -13.20 2.79
C GLY A 125 -7.28 -12.51 4.04
N ALA A 126 -8.11 -12.32 5.07
CA ALA A 126 -7.75 -11.53 6.25
C ALA A 126 -6.63 -12.17 7.10
N GLU A 127 -6.68 -13.49 7.30
CA GLU A 127 -5.74 -14.20 8.19
C GLU A 127 -4.33 -14.30 7.60
N ASP A 128 -4.20 -14.57 6.30
CA ASP A 128 -2.91 -14.73 5.63
C ASP A 128 -2.16 -13.40 5.54
N CYS A 129 -2.89 -12.30 5.39
CA CYS A 129 -2.31 -10.98 5.20
C CYS A 129 -1.64 -10.41 6.46
N ARG A 130 -1.92 -10.94 7.66
CA ARG A 130 -1.34 -10.47 8.94
C ARG A 130 0.18 -10.37 8.93
N ARG A 131 0.83 -11.28 8.22
CA ARG A 131 2.30 -11.37 8.13
C ARG A 131 2.92 -10.36 7.17
N HIS A 132 2.10 -9.61 6.44
CA HIS A 132 2.51 -8.78 5.30
C HIS A 132 2.45 -7.28 5.58
N TYR A 133 1.97 -6.88 6.77
CA TYR A 133 1.73 -5.48 7.13
C TYR A 133 2.96 -4.70 7.57
N ARG A 134 4.12 -5.33 7.79
CA ARG A 134 5.31 -4.68 8.33
C ARG A 134 6.44 -4.56 7.32
N GLY A 135 6.99 -3.36 7.19
CA GLY A 135 8.24 -3.07 6.46
C GLY A 135 9.49 -3.17 7.35
N LYS A 136 10.62 -2.67 6.85
CA LYS A 136 11.96 -2.77 7.47
C LYS A 136 12.06 -2.17 8.87
N ASP A 137 11.50 -0.98 9.07
CA ASP A 137 11.61 -0.21 10.32
C ASP A 137 10.53 -0.57 11.34
N GLY A 138 9.89 -1.73 11.17
CA GLY A 138 8.76 -2.17 11.97
C GLY A 138 7.49 -1.33 11.76
N GLU A 139 7.52 -0.35 10.85
CA GLU A 139 6.33 0.40 10.45
C GLU A 139 5.28 -0.54 9.90
N THR A 140 4.04 -0.35 10.35
CA THR A 140 2.90 -1.08 9.80
C THR A 140 2.31 -0.31 8.61
N ILE A 141 1.51 -0.98 7.78
CA ILE A 141 0.71 -0.33 6.73
C ILE A 141 -0.11 0.87 7.23
N LEU A 142 -0.55 0.86 8.50
CA LEU A 142 -1.26 1.99 9.10
C LEU A 142 -0.33 3.17 9.41
N HIS A 143 0.91 2.90 9.85
CA HIS A 143 1.91 3.95 10.06
C HIS A 143 2.20 4.68 8.75
N VAL A 144 2.51 3.94 7.68
CA VAL A 144 2.86 4.54 6.39
C VAL A 144 1.68 5.24 5.72
N ALA A 145 0.45 4.70 5.86
CA ALA A 145 -0.75 5.36 5.35
C ALA A 145 -1.01 6.71 6.04
N ILE A 146 -0.84 6.78 7.37
CA ILE A 146 -0.95 8.04 8.13
C ILE A 146 0.24 8.96 7.82
N ALA A 147 1.45 8.41 7.67
CA ALA A 147 2.65 9.16 7.34
C ALA A 147 2.50 9.90 6.00
N GLY A 148 1.91 9.23 5.01
CA GLY A 148 1.57 9.79 3.70
C GLY A 148 0.25 10.58 3.65
N GLU A 149 -0.44 10.76 4.79
CA GLU A 149 -1.73 11.47 4.87
C GLU A 149 -2.85 10.85 3.99
N TYR A 150 -2.76 9.54 3.72
CA TYR A 150 -3.76 8.77 2.97
C TYR A 150 -4.90 8.34 3.89
N PHE A 151 -5.63 9.31 4.44
CA PHE A 151 -6.59 9.09 5.52
C PHE A 151 -7.73 8.13 5.17
N GLU A 152 -8.23 8.14 3.93
CA GLU A 152 -9.24 7.18 3.49
C GLU A 152 -8.72 5.74 3.53
N LEU A 153 -7.48 5.51 3.09
CA LEU A 153 -6.85 4.20 3.16
C LEU A 153 -6.56 3.83 4.61
N ALA A 154 -6.08 4.77 5.42
CA ALA A 154 -5.86 4.54 6.85
C ALA A 154 -7.16 4.11 7.56
N TYR A 155 -8.30 4.74 7.25
CA TYR A 155 -9.60 4.35 7.78
C TYR A 155 -9.97 2.91 7.38
N GLN A 156 -9.81 2.56 6.10
CA GLN A 156 -10.05 1.20 5.63
C GLN A 156 -9.13 0.18 6.34
N ILE A 157 -7.86 0.52 6.54
CA ILE A 157 -6.89 -0.33 7.25
C ILE A 157 -7.33 -0.57 8.70
N ILE A 158 -7.84 0.44 9.41
CA ILE A 158 -8.33 0.28 10.79
C ILE A 158 -9.56 -0.64 10.83
N VAL A 159 -10.50 -0.46 9.91
CA VAL A 159 -11.70 -1.30 9.81
C VAL A 159 -11.32 -2.77 9.57
N LEU A 160 -10.33 -3.01 8.71
CA LEU A 160 -9.89 -4.35 8.34
C LEU A 160 -8.96 -4.99 9.39
N TYR A 161 -8.12 -4.21 10.04
CA TYR A 161 -7.02 -4.66 10.91
C TYR A 161 -6.93 -3.85 12.20
N LYS A 162 -7.93 -4.04 13.07
CA LYS A 162 -8.04 -3.32 14.35
C LYS A 162 -6.80 -3.47 15.24
N GLU A 163 -6.09 -4.59 15.14
CA GLU A 163 -4.87 -4.85 15.89
C GLU A 163 -3.74 -3.86 15.60
N LEU A 164 -3.78 -3.16 14.46
CA LEU A 164 -2.72 -2.24 14.05
C LEU A 164 -2.76 -0.89 14.76
N VAL A 165 -3.91 -0.51 15.34
CA VAL A 165 -4.11 0.79 16.00
C VAL A 165 -3.08 1.04 17.12
N ASN A 166 -2.75 -0.01 17.87
CA ASN A 166 -1.82 0.04 19.00
C ASN A 166 -0.44 -0.52 18.66
N ALA A 167 -0.18 -0.86 17.40
CA ALA A 167 1.12 -1.36 16.99
C ALA A 167 2.17 -0.27 17.15
N VAL A 168 3.35 -0.63 17.65
CA VAL A 168 4.50 0.27 17.70
C VAL A 168 5.49 -0.06 16.58
N ASN A 169 6.10 0.97 16.01
CA ASN A 169 7.27 0.84 15.13
C ASN A 169 8.57 0.78 15.94
N THR A 170 9.72 0.66 15.28
CA THR A 170 11.05 0.61 15.94
C THR A 170 11.41 1.85 16.74
N GLN A 171 10.75 2.99 16.50
CA GLN A 171 10.91 4.23 17.26
C GLN A 171 9.99 4.30 18.49
N GLY A 172 9.20 3.26 18.77
CA GLY A 172 8.20 3.25 19.85
C GLY A 172 6.98 4.14 19.57
N LYS A 173 6.78 4.57 18.32
CA LYS A 173 5.62 5.40 17.94
C LYS A 173 4.46 4.51 17.53
N THR A 174 3.25 4.90 17.90
CA THR A 174 1.99 4.30 17.45
C THR A 174 1.45 5.09 16.25
N PRO A 175 0.49 4.54 15.49
CA PRO A 175 -0.28 5.28 14.49
C PRO A 175 -0.83 6.62 15.02
N LEU A 176 -1.33 6.64 16.26
CA LEU A 176 -1.84 7.85 16.90
C LEU A 176 -0.75 8.90 17.13
N HIS A 177 0.46 8.47 17.55
CA HIS A 177 1.61 9.38 17.67
C HIS A 177 1.94 10.05 16.33
N LEU A 178 1.86 9.30 15.22
CA LEU A 178 2.06 9.86 13.88
C LEU A 178 0.92 10.80 13.49
N LEU A 179 -0.34 10.41 13.68
CA LEU A 179 -1.50 11.20 13.31
C LEU A 179 -1.51 12.57 13.98
N ALA A 180 -1.20 12.62 15.28
CA ALA A 180 -1.14 13.86 16.05
C ALA A 180 -0.12 14.88 15.47
N SER A 181 0.90 14.39 14.76
CA SER A 181 1.91 15.22 14.10
C SER A 181 1.51 15.70 12.69
N LYS A 182 0.38 15.24 12.13
CA LYS A 182 -0.01 15.52 10.74
C LYS A 182 -0.93 16.73 10.63
N PRO A 183 -0.53 17.79 9.90
CA PRO A 183 -1.37 18.97 9.73
C PRO A 183 -2.61 18.69 8.88
N GLY A 184 -2.55 17.78 7.90
CA GLY A 184 -3.68 17.40 7.05
C GLY A 184 -4.81 16.71 7.81
N ALA A 185 -4.51 16.02 8.90
CA ALA A 185 -5.50 15.38 9.76
C ALA A 185 -6.42 16.40 10.47
N PHE A 186 -5.94 17.65 10.62
CA PHE A 186 -6.63 18.70 11.36
C PHE A 186 -6.80 19.99 10.55
N ARG A 187 -6.91 19.91 9.20
CA ARG A 187 -7.23 21.08 8.37
C ARG A 187 -8.58 21.66 8.80
N SER A 188 -8.53 22.59 9.74
CA SER A 188 -9.68 23.37 10.19
C SER A 188 -10.20 24.10 8.96
N GLY A 189 -11.48 23.93 8.63
CA GLY A 189 -12.20 24.83 7.71
C GLY A 189 -12.37 26.26 8.26
N SER A 190 -11.53 26.64 9.22
CA SER A 190 -11.60 27.88 9.98
C SER A 190 -10.23 28.53 9.85
N HIS A 191 -10.17 29.70 9.19
CA HIS A 191 -9.00 30.57 9.23
C HIS A 191 -8.81 31.07 10.67
N VAL A 192 -8.07 30.33 11.49
CA VAL A 192 -7.65 30.79 12.80
C VAL A 192 -6.28 31.44 12.62
N GLY A 193 -6.25 32.77 12.56
CA GLY A 193 -5.02 33.54 12.40
C GLY A 193 -3.95 33.18 13.45
N GLY A 194 -2.71 33.06 13.02
CA GLY A 194 -1.49 33.14 13.84
C GLY A 194 -1.12 31.95 14.75
N TYR A 195 -2.06 31.16 15.27
CA TYR A 195 -1.76 30.21 16.36
C TYR A 195 -1.47 28.76 15.94
N HIS A 196 -1.52 28.46 14.63
CA HIS A 196 -1.31 27.09 14.14
C HIS A 196 0.05 26.52 14.58
N GLN A 197 1.11 27.32 14.63
CA GLN A 197 2.43 26.86 15.07
C GLN A 197 2.50 26.52 16.57
N LEU A 198 1.76 27.21 17.44
CA LEU A 198 1.85 26.98 18.89
C LEU A 198 1.18 25.66 19.33
N ILE A 199 0.18 25.17 18.60
CA ILE A 199 -0.49 23.90 18.89
C ILE A 199 0.44 22.71 18.55
N TYR A 200 1.18 22.79 17.44
CA TYR A 200 2.04 21.69 17.00
C TYR A 200 3.41 21.62 17.69
N TYR A 201 3.95 22.74 18.19
CA TYR A 201 5.27 22.81 18.83
C TYR A 201 5.27 22.66 20.37
N CYS A 202 4.11 22.47 20.98
CA CYS A 202 3.98 22.19 22.41
C CYS A 202 4.51 20.79 22.74
N LYS A 203 5.82 20.67 23.03
CA LYS A 203 6.43 19.51 23.70
C LYS A 203 5.80 19.34 25.09
N PHE A 204 4.74 18.54 25.22
CA PHE A 204 4.17 18.19 26.52
C PHE A 204 4.02 16.67 26.70
N PRO A 205 4.38 16.12 27.88
CA PRO A 205 4.53 14.68 28.11
C PRO A 205 3.25 14.02 28.64
N ALA A 206 2.07 14.34 28.09
CA ALA A 206 0.83 13.70 28.54
C ALA A 206 -0.21 13.57 27.42
N LEU A 207 -0.60 12.33 27.15
CA LEU A 207 -1.67 11.92 26.22
C LEU A 207 -3.04 12.58 26.50
N SER A 208 -3.22 13.27 27.63
CA SER A 208 -4.50 13.85 28.06
C SER A 208 -4.89 15.15 27.36
N CYS A 209 -3.95 15.96 26.87
CA CYS A 209 -4.28 17.27 26.29
C CYS A 209 -4.70 17.21 24.81
N LEU A 210 -4.15 16.29 24.02
CA LEU A 210 -4.61 16.06 22.64
C LEU A 210 -6.06 15.56 22.62
N PHE A 211 -6.42 14.73 23.61
CA PHE A 211 -7.79 14.28 23.86
C PHE A 211 -8.75 15.46 24.04
N PHE A 212 -8.35 16.47 24.83
CA PHE A 212 -9.15 17.67 25.07
C PHE A 212 -9.31 18.57 23.84
N ILE A 213 -8.28 18.76 23.02
CA ILE A 213 -8.38 19.63 21.82
C ILE A 213 -9.27 18.98 20.76
N VAL A 214 -9.19 17.66 20.62
CA VAL A 214 -10.00 16.87 19.69
C VAL A 214 -11.47 16.82 20.16
N LEU A 215 -11.74 16.48 21.41
CA LEU A 215 -13.10 16.45 21.97
C LEU A 215 -13.74 17.84 22.06
N HIS A 216 -12.99 18.88 22.42
CA HIS A 216 -13.51 20.24 22.46
C HIS A 216 -13.85 20.78 21.06
N ARG A 217 -13.20 20.27 20.00
CA ARG A 217 -13.55 20.61 18.61
C ARG A 217 -14.73 19.79 18.08
N LEU A 218 -14.89 18.53 18.51
CA LEU A 218 -16.06 17.69 18.20
C LEU A 218 -17.33 18.16 18.93
N ALA A 219 -17.23 18.59 20.19
CA ALA A 219 -18.37 19.00 21.01
C ALA A 219 -19.01 20.34 20.60
N ASN A 220 -18.30 21.18 19.85
CA ASN A 220 -18.76 22.53 19.48
C ASN A 220 -19.42 22.65 18.10
N GLY A 221 -19.83 21.53 17.47
CA GLY A 221 -20.83 21.54 16.38
C GLY A 221 -20.52 22.33 15.10
N LEU A 222 -19.26 22.74 14.86
CA LEU A 222 -18.89 23.66 13.76
C LEU A 222 -18.38 22.95 12.49
N ILE A 223 -18.86 21.74 12.20
CA ILE A 223 -18.36 20.95 11.07
C ILE A 223 -19.52 20.26 10.37
N HIS A 224 -20.01 20.86 9.27
CA HIS A 224 -20.91 20.22 8.33
C HIS A 224 -20.21 20.17 6.97
N GLY A 225 -19.89 18.96 6.49
CA GLY A 225 -19.72 18.71 5.06
C GLY A 225 -18.51 17.93 4.56
N SER A 226 -17.50 17.57 5.35
CA SER A 226 -16.36 16.77 4.83
C SER A 226 -15.58 15.90 5.83
N MET A 227 -16.05 15.77 7.08
CA MET A 227 -15.25 15.21 8.19
C MET A 227 -15.90 14.01 8.90
N ASP A 228 -16.90 13.36 8.30
CA ASP A 228 -17.57 12.19 8.91
C ASP A 228 -16.59 11.04 9.19
N TRP A 229 -15.50 10.93 8.43
CA TRP A 229 -14.48 9.91 8.66
C TRP A 229 -13.64 10.17 9.91
N ILE A 230 -13.39 11.42 10.33
CA ILE A 230 -12.49 11.72 11.47
C ILE A 230 -13.10 11.24 12.79
N GLY A 231 -14.40 11.48 12.99
CA GLY A 231 -15.12 11.01 14.18
C GLY A 231 -15.07 9.49 14.30
N GLY A 232 -15.47 8.78 13.23
CA GLY A 232 -15.41 7.32 13.19
C GLY A 232 -13.98 6.77 13.26
N PHE A 233 -12.99 7.46 12.68
CA PHE A 233 -11.58 7.08 12.73
C PHE A 233 -11.02 7.21 14.15
N MET A 234 -11.35 8.29 14.86
CA MET A 234 -10.90 8.49 16.24
C MET A 234 -11.62 7.57 17.23
N ASP A 235 -12.91 7.29 17.02
CA ASP A 235 -13.63 6.28 17.81
C ASP A 235 -13.03 4.89 17.63
N GLN A 236 -12.55 4.54 16.43
CA GLN A 236 -11.88 3.26 16.19
C GLN A 236 -10.42 3.21 16.67
N MET A 237 -9.83 4.35 17.04
CA MET A 237 -8.47 4.43 17.58
C MET A 237 -8.41 4.39 19.12
N ASN A 238 -9.56 4.47 19.80
CA ASN A 238 -9.70 4.29 21.26
C ASN A 238 -10.08 2.84 21.61
#